data_AF-A0A3M1H2R8-F1
#
_entry.id   AF-A0A3M1H2R8-F1
#
_cell.length_a   1.000
_cell.length_b   1.000
_cell.length_c   1.000
_cell.angle_alpha   90.00
_cell.angle_beta   90.00
_cell.angle_gamma   90.00
#
_symmetry.space_group_name_H-M   'P 1'
#
loop_
_entity.id
_entity.type
_entity.pdbx_description
1 polymer ?
#
loop_
_entity_poly.entity_id
_entity_poly.type
_entity_poly.pdbx_seq_one_letter_code
_entity_poly.pdbx_strand_id
1 'polypeptide(L)'
;YLLTKNYKEAIFRYQKALEMDSEFIDGYIGLGYAYFQNAVEDTINPKEIRQLLKKSLKSFQKAIQAMDRFDTRLARSRLPRDPKWVLVESHLRKITLGDYTQSSKARRARVYFQMGKVYLALKERTLAISKFKEALKWDPKNKQIQEVLEFWKSQK
;
A
#
# COMPACT_ATOMS: atom_id res chain seq x y z
N TYR A 1 24.25 19.78 0.73
CA TYR A 1 24.19 18.33 1.02
C TYR A 1 22.98 17.72 0.33
N LEU A 2 23.00 17.75 -1.00
CA LEU A 2 21.87 17.50 -1.89
C LEU A 2 21.67 15.99 -2.13
N LEU A 3 20.53 15.46 -1.70
CA LEU A 3 19.73 14.48 -2.43
C LEU A 3 20.45 13.24 -3.02
N THR A 4 21.47 12.68 -2.37
CA THR A 4 21.75 11.25 -2.57
C THR A 4 20.61 10.49 -1.90
N LYS A 5 19.50 10.33 -2.62
CA LYS A 5 18.37 9.47 -2.26
C LYS A 5 18.89 8.05 -2.16
N ASN A 6 19.40 7.70 -0.99
CA ASN A 6 20.03 6.42 -0.76
C ASN A 6 18.95 5.34 -0.59
N TYR A 7 18.27 5.01 -1.68
CA TYR A 7 17.19 4.02 -1.68
C TYR A 7 17.70 2.64 -1.28
N LYS A 8 18.97 2.34 -1.55
CA LYS A 8 19.66 1.12 -1.08
C LYS A 8 19.75 1.08 0.45
N GLU A 9 20.14 2.19 1.08
CA GLU A 9 20.14 2.33 2.54
C GLU A 9 18.71 2.25 3.11
N ALA A 10 17.73 2.88 2.46
CA ALA A 10 16.33 2.76 2.88
C ALA A 10 15.84 1.32 2.81
N ILE A 11 16.16 0.58 1.74
CA ILE A 11 15.88 -0.85 1.60
C ILE A 11 16.50 -1.62 2.77
N PHE A 12 17.78 -1.38 3.08
CA PHE A 12 18.47 -2.04 4.18
C PHE A 12 17.79 -1.78 5.54
N ARG A 13 17.49 -0.52 5.84
CA ARG A 13 16.82 -0.14 7.09
C ARG A 13 15.43 -0.75 7.23
N TYR A 14 14.63 -0.75 6.16
CA TYR A 14 13.31 -1.38 6.19
C TYR A 14 13.40 -2.90 6.30
N GLN A 15 14.40 -3.54 5.70
CA GLN A 15 14.65 -4.98 5.90
C GLN A 15 14.98 -5.28 7.37
N LYS A 16 15.84 -4.48 8.00
CA LYS A 16 16.15 -4.61 9.44
C LYS A 16 14.92 -4.36 10.32
N ALA A 17 14.11 -3.37 10.01
CA ALA A 17 12.85 -3.14 10.73
C ALA A 17 11.91 -4.36 10.62
N LEU A 18 11.87 -5.01 9.45
CA LEU A 18 11.03 -6.20 9.21
C LEU A 18 11.61 -7.49 9.80
N GLU A 19 12.91 -7.55 10.06
CA GLU A 19 13.54 -8.62 10.86
C GLU A 19 13.11 -8.52 12.33
N MET A 20 12.98 -7.30 12.85
CA MET A 20 12.55 -7.03 14.23
C MET A 20 11.03 -7.17 14.40
N ASP A 21 10.25 -6.64 13.46
CA ASP A 21 8.80 -6.73 13.43
C ASP A 21 8.31 -7.15 12.04
N SER A 22 8.01 -8.44 11.91
CA SER A 22 7.53 -9.02 10.66
C SER A 22 6.12 -8.58 10.24
N GLU A 23 5.36 -7.94 11.14
CA GLU A 23 4.03 -7.39 10.89
C GLU A 23 4.05 -5.87 10.64
N PHE A 24 5.23 -5.23 10.61
CA PHE A 24 5.35 -3.79 10.46
C PHE A 24 4.88 -3.30 9.07
N ILE A 25 3.63 -2.83 9.02
CA ILE A 25 2.94 -2.40 7.80
C ILE A 25 3.71 -1.30 7.09
N ASP A 26 4.10 -0.24 7.80
CA ASP A 26 4.78 0.91 7.22
C ASP A 26 6.19 0.54 6.72
N GLY A 27 6.82 -0.48 7.32
CA GLY A 27 8.07 -1.07 6.83
C GLY A 27 7.91 -1.71 5.45
N TYR A 28 6.85 -2.49 5.23
CA TYR A 28 6.57 -3.05 3.91
C TYR A 28 6.20 -2.00 2.86
N ILE A 29 5.43 -0.98 3.25
CA ILE A 29 5.10 0.15 2.36
C ILE A 29 6.39 0.88 1.97
N GLY A 30 7.20 1.26 2.96
CA GLY A 30 8.48 1.96 2.76
C GLY A 30 9.45 1.16 1.90
N LEU A 31 9.54 -0.15 2.13
CA LEU A 31 10.34 -1.07 1.32
C LEU A 31 9.85 -1.12 -0.14
N GLY A 32 8.53 -1.19 -0.36
CA GLY A 32 7.93 -1.15 -1.69
C GLY A 32 8.26 0.14 -2.45
N TYR A 33 8.15 1.28 -1.77
CA TYR A 33 8.53 2.58 -2.32
C TYR A 33 10.03 2.67 -2.63
N ALA A 34 10.88 2.24 -1.70
CA ALA A 34 12.32 2.29 -1.88
C ALA A 34 12.78 1.44 -3.07
N TYR A 35 12.22 0.23 -3.24
CA TYR A 35 12.46 -0.59 -4.43
C TYR A 35 11.98 0.06 -5.72
N PHE A 36 10.79 0.67 -5.71
CA PHE A 36 10.24 1.34 -6.89
C PHE A 36 11.10 2.54 -7.30
N GLN A 37 11.45 3.40 -6.35
CA GLN A 37 12.25 4.57 -6.63
C GLN A 37 13.68 4.21 -7.04
N ASN A 38 14.28 3.19 -6.43
CA ASN A 38 15.57 2.65 -6.86
C ASN A 38 15.53 2.07 -8.28
N ALA A 39 14.36 1.61 -8.76
CA ALA A 39 14.20 1.13 -10.13
C ALA A 39 13.99 2.27 -11.14
N VAL A 40 13.51 3.43 -10.69
CA VAL A 40 13.20 4.60 -11.55
C VAL A 40 14.36 5.58 -11.62
N GLU A 41 15.22 5.66 -10.59
CA GLU A 41 16.31 6.65 -10.48
C GLU A 41 17.62 6.29 -11.23
N ASP A 42 17.51 5.62 -12.37
CA ASP A 42 18.58 5.49 -13.37
C ASP A 42 19.80 4.56 -13.11
N THR A 43 20.37 4.10 -14.23
CA THR A 43 21.60 3.28 -14.42
C THR A 43 21.53 1.79 -14.09
N ILE A 44 20.36 1.16 -14.20
CA ILE A 44 20.21 -0.27 -13.94
C ILE A 44 19.80 -1.00 -15.23
N ASN A 45 20.41 -2.16 -15.48
CA ASN A 45 20.06 -3.04 -16.61
C ASN A 45 18.54 -3.31 -16.61
N PRO A 46 17.84 -3.31 -17.77
CA PRO A 46 16.41 -3.61 -17.85
C PRO A 46 15.95 -4.87 -17.09
N LYS A 47 16.82 -5.89 -16.98
CA LYS A 47 16.55 -7.09 -16.19
C LYS A 47 16.45 -6.81 -14.69
N GLU A 48 17.34 -6.00 -14.16
CA GLU A 48 17.41 -5.68 -12.73
C GLU A 48 16.32 -4.66 -12.35
N ILE A 49 15.97 -3.72 -13.23
CA ILE A 49 14.77 -2.88 -13.09
C ILE A 49 13.53 -3.77 -12.90
N ARG A 50 13.33 -4.74 -13.80
CA ARG A 50 12.19 -5.67 -13.70
C ARG A 50 12.21 -6.46 -12.38
N GLN A 51 13.38 -6.85 -11.90
CA GLN A 51 13.51 -7.56 -10.62
C GLN A 51 13.15 -6.66 -9.43
N LEU A 52 13.62 -5.41 -9.42
CA LEU A 52 13.30 -4.43 -8.37
C LEU A 52 11.81 -4.09 -8.35
N LEU A 53 11.20 -3.89 -9.52
CA LEU A 53 9.75 -3.67 -9.63
C LEU A 53 8.95 -4.87 -9.10
N LYS A 54 9.39 -6.11 -9.37
CA LYS A 54 8.79 -7.32 -8.77
C LYS A 54 8.94 -7.36 -7.24
N LYS A 55 10.11 -7.00 -6.70
CA LYS A 55 10.34 -6.88 -5.25
C LYS A 55 9.45 -5.81 -4.62
N SER A 56 9.25 -4.69 -5.31
CA SER A 56 8.32 -3.63 -4.91
C SER A 56 6.90 -4.15 -4.81
N LEU A 57 6.38 -4.82 -5.84
CA LEU A 57 5.04 -5.44 -5.83
C LEU A 57 4.88 -6.44 -4.68
N LYS A 58 5.87 -7.32 -4.47
CA LYS A 58 5.84 -8.29 -3.37
C LYS A 58 5.78 -7.60 -2.00
N SER A 59 6.50 -6.49 -1.83
CA SER A 59 6.50 -5.72 -0.58
C SER A 59 5.15 -5.06 -0.34
N PHE A 60 4.55 -4.44 -1.36
CA PHE A 60 3.20 -3.89 -1.28
C PHE A 60 2.13 -4.97 -1.01
N GLN A 61 2.26 -6.15 -1.62
CA GLN A 61 1.38 -7.28 -1.34
C GLN A 61 1.47 -7.71 0.14
N LYS A 62 2.68 -7.80 0.69
CA LYS A 62 2.87 -8.08 2.11
C LYS A 62 2.30 -6.99 3.01
N ALA A 63 2.40 -5.72 2.62
CA ALA A 63 1.77 -4.63 3.36
C ALA A 63 0.26 -4.82 3.45
N ILE A 64 -0.40 -5.17 2.34
CA ILE A 64 -1.85 -5.46 2.33
C ILE A 64 -2.16 -6.67 3.21
N GLN A 65 -1.40 -7.76 3.10
CA GLN A 65 -1.59 -8.95 3.95
C GLN A 65 -1.42 -8.63 5.43
N ALA A 66 -0.44 -7.81 5.80
CA ALA A 66 -0.24 -7.36 7.18
C ALA A 66 -1.41 -6.50 7.66
N MET A 67 -1.94 -5.60 6.82
CA MET A 67 -3.16 -4.84 7.11
C MET A 67 -4.37 -5.77 7.30
N ASP A 68 -4.58 -6.75 6.42
CA ASP A 68 -5.70 -7.69 6.50
C ASP A 68 -5.62 -8.58 7.75
N ARG A 69 -4.41 -9.03 8.10
CA ARG A 69 -4.16 -9.77 9.35
C ARG A 69 -4.42 -8.90 10.57
N PHE A 70 -3.96 -7.66 10.55
CA PHE A 70 -4.20 -6.70 11.63
C PHE A 70 -5.70 -6.47 11.82
N ASP A 71 -6.45 -6.23 10.74
CA ASP A 71 -7.90 -6.07 10.80
C ASP A 71 -8.61 -7.33 11.30
N THR A 72 -8.16 -8.52 10.86
CA THR A 72 -8.72 -9.79 11.29
C THR A 72 -8.44 -10.05 12.77
N ARG A 73 -7.22 -9.79 13.25
CA ARG A 73 -6.84 -9.90 14.66
C ARG A 73 -7.68 -8.93 15.50
N LEU A 74 -7.82 -7.71 15.02
CA LEU A 74 -8.64 -6.68 15.66
C LEU A 74 -10.10 -7.14 15.74
N ALA A 75 -10.66 -7.70 14.66
CA ALA A 75 -12.01 -8.23 14.65
C ALA A 75 -12.19 -9.43 15.61
N ARG A 76 -11.21 -10.34 15.70
CA ARG A 76 -11.25 -11.51 16.60
C ARG A 76 -11.10 -11.14 18.07
N SER A 77 -10.22 -10.18 18.40
CA SER A 77 -10.06 -9.67 19.77
C SER A 77 -11.31 -8.96 20.31
N ARG A 78 -12.20 -8.56 19.40
CA ARG A 78 -13.45 -7.84 19.65
C ARG A 78 -14.68 -8.74 19.61
N LEU A 79 -14.53 -10.05 19.80
CA LEU A 79 -15.67 -10.91 20.06
C LEU A 79 -16.27 -10.52 21.41
N PRO A 80 -17.48 -9.94 21.45
CA PRO A 80 -18.13 -9.60 22.69
C PRO A 80 -18.62 -10.91 23.30
N ARG A 81 -18.21 -11.22 24.54
CA ARG A 81 -18.90 -12.22 25.35
C ARG A 81 -20.30 -11.75 25.76
N ASP A 82 -20.63 -10.48 25.56
CA ASP A 82 -21.86 -9.86 26.10
C ASP A 82 -22.55 -8.90 25.09
N PRO A 83 -23.84 -9.12 24.73
CA PRO A 83 -24.57 -8.32 23.73
C PRO A 83 -24.69 -6.82 24.05
N LYS A 84 -24.64 -6.42 25.32
CA LYS A 84 -24.80 -5.02 25.74
C LYS A 84 -23.58 -4.16 25.39
N TRP A 85 -22.40 -4.77 25.37
CA TRP A 85 -21.14 -4.14 24.96
C TRP A 85 -21.06 -3.94 23.44
N VAL A 86 -21.74 -4.76 22.64
CA VAL A 86 -21.80 -4.65 21.17
C VAL A 86 -22.29 -3.27 20.73
N LEU A 87 -23.31 -2.72 21.39
CA LEU A 87 -23.93 -1.45 20.99
C LEU A 87 -23.04 -0.24 21.31
N VAL A 88 -22.43 -0.23 22.50
CA VAL A 88 -21.49 0.81 22.96
C VAL A 88 -20.20 0.75 22.15
N GLU A 89 -19.68 -0.45 21.92
CA GLU A 89 -18.52 -0.66 21.08
C GLU A 89 -18.80 -0.28 19.63
N SER A 90 -20.00 -0.50 19.07
CA SER A 90 -20.34 -0.06 17.71
C SER A 90 -20.32 1.47 17.54
N HIS A 91 -20.75 2.23 18.56
CA HIS A 91 -20.74 3.69 18.55
C HIS A 91 -19.32 4.23 18.74
N LEU A 92 -18.56 3.70 19.71
CA LEU A 92 -17.15 4.04 19.89
C LEU A 92 -16.33 3.65 18.66
N ARG A 93 -16.62 2.51 18.02
CA ARG A 93 -16.01 2.05 16.75
C ARG A 93 -16.28 3.01 15.59
N LYS A 94 -17.38 3.74 15.57
CA LYS A 94 -17.61 4.78 14.56
C LYS A 94 -16.77 6.03 14.81
N ILE A 95 -16.45 6.32 16.08
CA ILE A 95 -15.73 7.51 16.53
C ILE A 95 -14.21 7.28 16.52
N THR A 96 -13.68 6.31 17.27
CA THR A 96 -12.23 5.98 17.30
C THR A 96 -11.76 5.17 16.09
N LEU A 97 -12.59 4.25 15.58
CA LEU A 97 -12.27 3.54 14.34
C LEU A 97 -12.67 4.33 13.10
N GLY A 98 -13.49 5.37 13.18
CA GLY A 98 -13.80 6.24 12.04
C GLY A 98 -12.52 6.83 11.46
N ASP A 99 -11.77 7.54 12.28
CA ASP A 99 -10.51 8.17 11.87
C ASP A 99 -9.43 7.11 11.53
N TYR A 100 -9.33 6.03 12.32
CA TYR A 100 -8.38 4.95 12.04
C TYR A 100 -8.72 4.17 10.76
N THR A 101 -9.99 3.85 10.50
CA THR A 101 -10.43 3.12 9.29
C THR A 101 -10.36 4.01 8.07
N GLN A 102 -10.65 5.31 8.19
CA GLN A 102 -10.37 6.24 7.11
C GLN A 102 -8.87 6.27 6.81
N SER A 103 -8.02 6.28 7.84
CA SER A 103 -6.57 6.17 7.66
C SER A 103 -6.13 4.82 7.06
N SER A 104 -6.77 3.70 7.43
CA SER A 104 -6.47 2.36 6.93
C SER A 104 -6.96 2.15 5.50
N LYS A 105 -8.17 2.63 5.17
CA LYS A 105 -8.72 2.65 3.81
C LYS A 105 -7.89 3.55 2.91
N ALA A 106 -7.53 4.76 3.35
CA ALA A 106 -6.66 5.66 2.62
C ALA A 106 -5.25 5.08 2.43
N ARG A 107 -4.69 4.39 3.45
CA ARG A 107 -3.44 3.64 3.30
C ARG A 107 -3.57 2.54 2.25
N ARG A 108 -4.62 1.70 2.30
CA ARG A 108 -4.84 0.64 1.30
C ARG A 108 -4.99 1.22 -0.10
N ALA A 109 -5.79 2.28 -0.26
CA ALA A 109 -5.92 3.00 -1.52
C ALA A 109 -4.57 3.49 -2.04
N ARG A 110 -3.75 4.10 -1.17
CA ARG A 110 -2.39 4.54 -1.51
C ARG A 110 -1.50 3.39 -1.96
N VAL A 111 -1.53 2.23 -1.27
CA VAL A 111 -0.74 1.05 -1.67
C VAL A 111 -1.18 0.54 -3.05
N TYR A 112 -2.48 0.38 -3.30
CA TYR A 112 -2.98 -0.03 -4.62
C TYR A 112 -2.63 0.97 -5.72
N PHE A 113 -2.66 2.26 -5.41
CA PHE A 113 -2.22 3.30 -6.33
C PHE A 113 -0.73 3.17 -6.68
N GLN A 114 0.14 2.90 -5.69
CA GLN A 114 1.55 2.64 -5.98
C GLN A 114 1.75 1.36 -6.79
N MET A 115 1.01 0.29 -6.49
CA MET A 115 1.06 -0.93 -7.31
C MET A 115 0.69 -0.63 -8.76
N GLY A 116 -0.33 0.20 -9.00
CA GLY A 116 -0.69 0.67 -10.35
C GLY A 116 0.48 1.39 -11.04
N LYS A 117 1.17 2.30 -10.35
CA LYS A 117 2.38 2.97 -10.88
C LYS A 117 3.51 1.98 -11.19
N VAL A 118 3.72 0.97 -10.35
CA VAL A 118 4.72 -0.08 -10.59
C VAL A 118 4.37 -0.90 -11.84
N TYR A 119 3.08 -1.26 -12.03
CA TYR A 119 2.62 -1.95 -13.24
C TYR A 119 2.76 -1.08 -14.50
N LEU A 120 2.56 0.23 -14.40
CA LEU A 120 2.86 1.14 -15.51
C LEU A 120 4.36 1.11 -15.88
N ALA A 121 5.25 1.10 -14.89
CA ALA A 121 6.69 0.97 -15.13
C ALA A 121 7.06 -0.41 -15.74
N LEU A 122 6.30 -1.47 -15.43
CA LEU A 122 6.42 -2.78 -16.08
C LEU A 122 5.81 -2.84 -17.48
N LYS A 123 5.19 -1.75 -17.96
CA LYS A 123 4.41 -1.67 -19.21
C LYS A 123 3.16 -2.55 -19.23
N GLU A 124 2.71 -3.04 -18.07
CA GLU A 124 1.52 -3.88 -17.89
C GLU A 124 0.29 -3.00 -17.65
N ARG A 125 -0.15 -2.28 -18.69
CA ARG A 125 -1.22 -1.26 -18.59
C ARG A 125 -2.55 -1.80 -18.08
N THR A 126 -2.96 -2.99 -18.51
CA THR A 126 -4.23 -3.61 -18.09
C THR A 126 -4.27 -3.87 -16.59
N LEU A 127 -3.19 -4.39 -16.04
CA LEU A 127 -3.03 -4.64 -14.61
C LEU A 127 -2.92 -3.33 -13.82
N ALA A 128 -2.23 -2.32 -14.35
CA ALA A 128 -2.17 -1.01 -13.74
C ALA A 128 -3.57 -0.39 -13.55
N ILE A 129 -4.39 -0.38 -14.61
CA ILE A 129 -5.77 0.12 -14.57
C ILE A 129 -6.61 -0.66 -13.55
N SER A 130 -6.45 -1.99 -13.49
CA SER A 130 -7.12 -2.82 -12.48
C SER A 130 -6.76 -2.39 -11.05
N LYS A 131 -5.47 -2.13 -10.78
CA LYS A 131 -5.01 -1.67 -9.46
C LYS A 131 -5.47 -0.26 -9.11
N PHE A 132 -5.54 0.65 -10.07
CA PHE A 132 -6.14 1.97 -9.85
C PHE A 132 -7.65 1.88 -9.53
N LYS A 133 -8.38 0.97 -10.19
CA LYS A 133 -9.78 0.71 -9.85
C LYS A 133 -9.92 0.13 -8.44
N GLU A 134 -9.07 -0.81 -8.05
CA GLU A 134 -9.02 -1.31 -6.67
C GLU A 134 -8.75 -0.17 -5.67
N ALA A 135 -7.83 0.74 -5.99
CA ALA A 135 -7.54 1.89 -5.14
C ALA A 135 -8.76 2.81 -4.92
N LEU A 136 -9.54 3.09 -5.98
CA LEU A 136 -10.80 3.86 -5.85
C LEU A 136 -11.88 3.15 -5.03
N LYS A 137 -11.89 1.81 -4.97
CA LYS A 137 -12.84 1.11 -4.08
C LYS A 137 -12.58 1.46 -2.61
N TRP A 138 -11.32 1.66 -2.24
CA TRP A 138 -10.92 1.98 -0.87
C TRP A 138 -10.99 3.48 -0.57
N ASP A 139 -10.70 4.33 -1.55
CA ASP A 139 -10.85 5.78 -1.45
C ASP A 139 -11.52 6.37 -2.70
N PRO A 140 -12.86 6.38 -2.76
CA PRO A 140 -13.60 6.85 -3.93
C PRO A 140 -13.45 8.36 -4.19
N LYS A 141 -13.08 9.13 -3.16
CA LYS A 141 -12.97 10.60 -3.22
C LYS A 141 -11.59 11.07 -3.68
N ASN A 142 -10.69 10.14 -3.97
CA ASN A 142 -9.33 10.47 -4.38
C ASN A 142 -9.28 10.99 -5.82
N LYS A 143 -9.24 12.33 -5.96
CA LYS A 143 -9.17 13.01 -7.27
C LYS A 143 -8.01 12.53 -8.13
N GLN A 144 -6.84 12.31 -7.53
CA GLN A 144 -5.64 11.86 -8.25
C GLN A 144 -5.87 10.51 -8.96
N ILE A 145 -6.57 9.58 -8.32
CA ILE A 145 -6.83 8.25 -8.90
C ILE A 145 -7.91 8.34 -9.99
N GLN A 146 -8.91 9.20 -9.80
CA GLN A 146 -9.94 9.48 -10.80
C GLN A 146 -9.33 10.06 -12.08
N GLU A 147 -8.49 11.09 -11.95
CA GLU A 147 -7.77 11.73 -13.07
C GLU A 147 -6.93 10.72 -13.86
N VAL A 148 -6.18 9.86 -13.15
CA VAL A 148 -5.39 8.80 -13.80
C VAL A 148 -6.29 7.88 -14.63
N LEU A 149 -7.44 7.44 -14.08
CA LEU A 149 -8.35 6.57 -14.82
C LEU A 149 -9.07 7.26 -15.97
N GLU A 150 -9.40 8.54 -15.83
CA GLU A 150 -10.01 9.35 -16.89
C GLU A 150 -9.04 9.58 -18.05
N PHE A 151 -7.78 9.91 -17.75
CA PHE A 151 -6.72 9.98 -18.74
C PHE A 151 -6.60 8.67 -19.54
N TRP A 152 -6.69 7.52 -18.89
CA TRP A 152 -6.61 6.23 -19.60
C TRP A 152 -7.91 5.85 -20.34
N LYS A 153 -9.06 6.40 -19.94
CA LYS A 153 -10.32 6.23 -20.68
C LYS A 153 -10.33 7.04 -21.97
N SER A 154 -9.71 8.22 -22.00
CA SER A 154 -9.65 9.09 -23.19
C SER A 154 -8.60 8.66 -24.22
N GLN A 155 -7.64 7.82 -23.83
CA GLN A 155 -6.61 7.24 -24.70
C GLN A 155 -7.07 5.94 -25.40
N LYS A 156 -8.36 5.62 -25.33
CA LYS A 156 -8.97 4.40 -25.82
C LYS A 156 -9.83 4.69 -27.04
#